data_AF-A0A943JPK4-F1
#
_entry.id   AF-A0A943JPK4-F1
#
_cell.length_a   1.000
_cell.length_b   1.000
_cell.length_c   1.000
_cell.angle_alpha   90.00
_cell.angle_beta   90.00
_cell.angle_gamma   90.00
#
_symmetry.space_group_name_H-M   'P 1'
#
loop_
_entity.id
_entity.type
_entity.pdbx_description
1 polymer ?
#
loop_
_entity_poly.entity_id
_entity_poly.type
_entity_poly.pdbx_seq_one_letter_code
_entity_poly.pdbx_strand_id
1 'polypeptide(L)'
;MTLEFVDNYLNAKLAQNREIIKFSFYEVRMKLNLSEEDSITFLSLISQKLMNTGYLVYKTGEEYTYKGKTFKIQENELLVAILKESSK
;
A
#
# COMPACT_ATOMS: atom_id res chain seq x y z
N MET A 1 1.50 -17.62 -1.07
CA MET A 1 0.98 -16.70 -0.01
C MET A 1 -0.48 -17.05 0.39
N THR A 2 -0.96 -16.75 1.61
CA THR A 2 -2.37 -16.97 2.04
C THR A 2 -3.13 -15.65 2.26
N LEU A 3 -4.48 -15.67 2.25
CA LEU A 3 -5.30 -14.48 2.55
C LEU A 3 -5.13 -14.00 3.99
N GLU A 4 -5.04 -14.91 4.95
CA GLU A 4 -4.81 -14.59 6.35
C GLU A 4 -3.49 -13.84 6.56
N PHE A 5 -2.43 -14.23 5.83
CA PHE A 5 -1.17 -13.50 5.85
C PHE A 5 -1.33 -12.05 5.37
N VAL A 6 -2.04 -11.85 4.25
CA VAL A 6 -2.31 -10.50 3.70
C VAL A 6 -3.04 -9.64 4.74
N ASP A 7 -4.07 -10.20 5.37
CA ASP A 7 -4.87 -9.51 6.37
C ASP A 7 -4.08 -9.14 7.62
N ASN A 8 -3.35 -10.10 8.19
CA ASN A 8 -2.52 -9.87 9.36
C ASN A 8 -1.46 -8.80 9.10
N TYR A 9 -0.82 -8.85 7.92
CA TYR A 9 0.21 -7.89 7.55
C TYR A 9 -0.35 -6.48 7.36
N LEU A 10 -1.47 -6.35 6.65
CA LEU A 10 -2.13 -5.08 6.44
C LEU A 10 -2.59 -4.47 7.77
N ASN A 11 -3.21 -5.28 8.64
CA ASN A 11 -3.67 -4.85 9.96
C ASN A 11 -2.51 -4.35 10.84
N ALA A 12 -1.36 -5.03 10.79
CA ALA A 12 -0.17 -4.58 11.51
C ALA A 12 0.32 -3.20 11.03
N LYS A 13 0.32 -2.95 9.71
CA LYS A 13 0.66 -1.61 9.17
C LYS A 13 -0.35 -0.54 9.54
N LEU A 14 -1.65 -0.87 9.46
CA LEU A 14 -2.72 0.03 9.88
C LEU A 14 -2.64 0.34 11.37
N ALA A 15 -2.11 -0.55 12.21
CA ALA A 15 -1.89 -0.25 13.62
C ALA A 15 -0.73 0.74 13.83
N GLN A 16 0.26 0.78 12.94
CA GLN A 16 1.42 1.67 13.03
C GLN A 16 1.14 3.08 12.51
N ASN A 17 0.48 3.19 11.34
CA ASN A 17 0.13 4.48 10.75
C ASN A 17 -1.07 4.32 9.82
N ARG A 18 -2.23 4.88 10.19
CA ARG A 18 -3.45 4.82 9.37
C ARG A 18 -3.55 5.92 8.33
N GLU A 19 -2.80 7.00 8.45
CA GLU A 19 -2.92 8.11 7.49
C GLU A 19 -2.32 7.73 6.14
N ILE A 20 -1.17 7.05 6.16
CA ILE A 20 -0.43 6.67 4.97
C ILE A 20 0.18 5.27 5.12
N ILE A 21 -0.12 4.40 4.16
CA ILE A 21 0.40 3.04 4.06
C ILE A 21 1.30 2.98 2.84
N LYS A 22 2.53 2.48 3.01
CA LYS A 22 3.49 2.35 1.91
C LYS A 22 4.00 0.93 1.81
N PHE A 23 4.18 0.42 0.61
CA PHE A 23 4.84 -0.85 0.33
C PHE A 23 5.98 -0.63 -0.64
N SER A 24 7.19 -0.98 -0.21
CA SER A 24 8.40 -0.86 -1.04
C SER A 24 8.77 -2.19 -1.68
N PHE A 25 9.55 -2.12 -2.77
CA PHE A 25 10.13 -3.30 -3.41
C PHE A 25 10.94 -4.13 -2.41
N TYR A 26 11.80 -3.47 -1.64
CA TYR A 26 12.63 -4.14 -0.63
C TYR A 26 11.77 -4.90 0.39
N GLU A 27 10.70 -4.30 0.86
CA GLU A 27 9.79 -4.93 1.82
C GLU A 27 9.09 -6.15 1.23
N VAL A 28 8.45 -6.00 0.07
CA VAL A 28 7.63 -7.07 -0.53
C VAL A 28 8.50 -8.22 -1.03
N ARG A 29 9.62 -7.92 -1.70
CA ARG A 29 10.46 -8.92 -2.37
C ARG A 29 11.53 -9.50 -1.47
N MET A 30 12.12 -8.70 -0.58
CA MET A 30 13.24 -9.14 0.26
C MET A 30 12.78 -9.51 1.66
N LYS A 31 11.98 -8.67 2.33
CA LYS A 31 11.55 -8.97 3.71
C LYS A 31 10.46 -10.04 3.77
N LEU A 32 9.44 -9.93 2.92
CA LEU A 32 8.37 -10.93 2.84
C LEU A 32 8.72 -12.13 1.96
N ASN A 33 9.84 -12.03 1.23
CA ASN A 33 10.35 -13.07 0.34
C ASN A 33 9.29 -13.59 -0.65
N LEU A 34 8.41 -12.70 -1.13
CA LEU A 34 7.36 -13.06 -2.08
C LEU A 34 7.95 -13.22 -3.48
N SER A 35 7.51 -14.26 -4.19
CA SER A 35 7.78 -14.42 -5.63
C SER A 35 7.14 -13.27 -6.42
N GLU A 36 7.46 -13.17 -7.71
CA GLU A 36 7.01 -12.02 -8.49
C GLU A 36 5.49 -12.06 -8.65
N GLU A 37 4.99 -13.24 -9.00
CA GLU A 37 3.57 -13.57 -9.04
C GLU A 37 2.89 -13.32 -7.69
N ASP A 38 3.45 -13.83 -6.58
CA ASP A 38 2.89 -13.61 -5.25
C ASP A 38 2.90 -12.12 -4.87
N SER A 39 3.90 -11.35 -5.30
CA SER A 39 3.98 -9.90 -5.06
C SER A 39 2.86 -9.15 -5.79
N ILE A 40 2.58 -9.52 -7.05
CA ILE A 40 1.49 -8.94 -7.84
C ILE A 40 0.15 -9.25 -7.17
N THR A 41 -0.08 -10.51 -6.80
CA THR A 41 -1.31 -10.93 -6.10
C THR A 41 -1.45 -10.22 -4.75
N PHE A 42 -0.37 -10.14 -3.96
CA PHE A 42 -0.33 -9.44 -2.68
C PHE A 42 -0.76 -7.98 -2.83
N LEU A 43 -0.10 -7.24 -3.72
CA LEU A 43 -0.39 -5.82 -3.94
C LEU A 43 -1.80 -5.58 -4.47
N SER A 44 -2.32 -6.48 -5.31
CA SER A 44 -3.69 -6.42 -5.81
C SER A 44 -4.72 -6.55 -4.67
N LEU A 45 -4.55 -7.57 -3.81
CA LEU A 45 -5.43 -7.80 -2.67
C LEU A 45 -5.36 -6.66 -1.64
N ILE A 46 -4.16 -6.17 -1.34
CA ILE A 46 -3.93 -5.02 -0.46
C ILE A 46 -4.63 -3.78 -1.03
N SER A 47 -4.47 -3.50 -2.32
CA SER A 47 -5.12 -2.37 -2.99
C SER A 47 -6.63 -2.43 -2.84
N GLN A 48 -7.24 -3.57 -3.13
CA GLN A 48 -8.68 -3.76 -3.02
C GLN A 48 -9.18 -3.53 -1.59
N LYS A 49 -8.52 -4.14 -0.59
CA LYS A 49 -8.88 -3.97 0.82
C LYS A 49 -8.78 -2.51 1.26
N LEU A 50 -7.69 -1.83 0.90
CA LEU A 50 -7.49 -0.42 1.23
C LEU A 50 -8.55 0.48 0.58
N MET A 51 -8.83 0.30 -0.72
CA MET A 51 -9.89 1.05 -1.41
C MET A 51 -11.27 0.84 -0.77
N ASN A 52 -11.61 -0.40 -0.41
CA ASN A 52 -12.88 -0.71 0.26
C ASN A 52 -12.99 -0.07 1.66
N THR A 53 -11.86 0.30 2.27
CA THR A 53 -11.79 0.98 3.57
C THR A 53 -11.60 2.50 3.45
N GLY A 54 -11.74 3.06 2.24
CA GLY A 54 -11.71 4.51 2.02
C GLY A 54 -10.32 5.11 1.77
N TYR A 55 -9.33 4.29 1.40
CA TYR A 55 -8.02 4.80 0.97
C TYR A 55 -8.00 5.08 -0.53
N LEU A 56 -7.27 6.13 -0.91
CA LEU A 56 -6.81 6.35 -2.28
C LEU A 56 -5.50 5.58 -2.45
N VAL A 57 -5.42 4.72 -3.47
CA VAL A 57 -4.26 3.87 -3.73
C VAL A 57 -3.56 4.35 -5.01
N TYR A 58 -2.25 4.47 -4.92
CA TYR A 58 -1.35 4.95 -5.96
C TYR A 58 -0.20 3.98 -6.14
N LYS A 59 0.28 3.81 -7.37
CA LYS A 59 1.33 2.88 -7.78
C LYS A 59 2.55 3.61 -8.32
N THR A 60 3.63 2.86 -8.54
CA THR A 60 4.89 3.38 -9.08
C THR A 60 4.67 4.27 -10.30
N GLY A 61 5.28 5.46 -10.29
CA GLY A 61 5.17 6.44 -11.36
C GLY A 61 3.98 7.40 -11.28
N GLU A 62 2.97 7.09 -10.45
CA GLU A 62 1.85 8.00 -10.19
C GLU A 62 2.24 9.11 -9.20
N GLU A 63 1.40 10.16 -9.18
CA GLU A 63 1.55 11.28 -8.26
C GLU A 63 0.37 11.34 -7.29
N TYR A 64 0.65 11.77 -6.05
CA TYR A 64 -0.37 12.01 -5.04
C TYR A 64 -0.11 13.31 -4.30
N THR A 65 -1.19 13.93 -3.83
CA THR A 65 -1.11 15.11 -2.97
C THR A 65 -1.39 14.70 -1.53
N TYR A 66 -0.46 15.03 -0.63
CA TYR A 66 -0.61 14.79 0.79
C TYR A 66 -0.14 16.01 1.57
N LYS A 67 -0.99 16.51 2.49
CA LYS A 67 -0.70 17.70 3.32
C LYS A 67 -0.20 18.91 2.50
N GLY A 68 -0.87 19.17 1.37
CA GLY A 68 -0.58 20.31 0.48
C GLY A 68 0.69 20.18 -0.37
N LYS A 69 1.34 19.02 -0.37
CA LYS A 69 2.52 18.74 -1.19
C LYS A 69 2.24 17.61 -2.16
N THR A 70 2.69 17.76 -3.40
CA THR A 70 2.63 16.71 -4.41
C THR A 70 3.89 15.87 -4.36
N PHE A 71 3.72 14.56 -4.40
CA PHE A 71 4.78 13.57 -4.39
C PHE A 71 4.62 12.65 -5.59
N LYS A 72 5.74 12.31 -6.23
CA LYS A 72 5.81 11.26 -7.23
C LYS A 72 6.30 9.97 -6.57
N ILE A 73 5.60 8.87 -6.83
CA ILE A 73 5.97 7.56 -6.29
C ILE A 73 7.24 7.08 -7.00
N GLN A 74 8.26 6.82 -6.19
CA GLN A 74 9.58 6.40 -6.67
C GLN A 74 9.56 4.95 -7.17
N GLU A 75 10.53 4.57 -8.01
CA GLU A 75 10.60 3.23 -8.62
C GLU A 75 10.66 2.09 -7.58
N ASN A 76 11.23 2.37 -6.41
CA ASN A 76 11.31 1.42 -5.30
C ASN A 76 10.06 1.40 -4.40
N GLU A 77 9.10 2.30 -4.61
CA GLU A 77 7.79 2.31 -3.94
C GLU A 77 6.77 1.64 -4.88
N LEU A 78 6.27 0.46 -4.48
CA LEU A 78 5.34 -0.32 -5.29
C LEU A 78 3.89 0.14 -5.12
N LEU A 79 3.56 0.61 -3.91
CA LEU A 79 2.21 1.08 -3.57
C LEU A 79 2.25 2.10 -2.44
N VAL A 80 1.52 3.20 -2.60
CA VAL A 80 1.23 4.17 -1.54
C VAL A 80 -0.28 4.30 -1.44
N ALA A 81 -0.82 4.24 -0.22
CA ALA A 81 -2.23 4.45 0.03
C ALA A 81 -2.42 5.54 1.08
N ILE A 82 -3.36 6.44 0.84
CA ILE A 82 -3.65 7.59 1.70
C ILE A 82 -5.10 7.52 2.12
N LEU A 83 -5.36 7.61 3.42
CA LEU A 83 -6.73 7.64 3.92
C LEU A 83 -7.43 8.88 3.37
N LYS A 84 -8.54 8.70 2.66
CA LYS A 84 -9.31 9.83 2.14
C LYS A 84 -9.82 10.64 3.32
N GLU A 85 -9.38 11.90 3.44
CA GLU A 85 -10.02 12.81 4.39
C GLU A 85 -11.49 12.95 3.97
N SER A 86 -12.38 12.56 4.87
CA SER A 86 -13.80 12.85 4.67
C SER A 86 -13.94 14.36 4.74
N SER A 87 -14.17 15.01 3.59
CA SER A 87 -14.63 16.39 3.56
C SER A 87 -15.89 16.47 4.43
N LYS A 88 -15.73 17.03 5.63
CA LYS A 88 -16.85 17.46 6.47
C LYS A 88 -17.41 18.76 5.93
#